data_AF-A0A423KEN9-F1
#
_entry.id   AF-A0A423KEN9-F1
#
_cell.length_a   1.000
_cell.length_b   1.000
_cell.length_c   1.000
_cell.angle_alpha   90.00
_cell.angle_beta   90.00
_cell.angle_gamma   90.00
#
_symmetry.space_group_name_H-M   'P 1'
#
loop_
_entity.id
_entity.type
_entity.pdbx_description
1 polymer ?
#
loop_
_entity_poly.entity_id
_entity_poly.type
_entity_poly.pdbx_seq_one_letter_code
_entity_poly.pdbx_strand_id
1 'polypeptide(L)'
;MFGACLVIHPLSKRLAVAVAVVAMVLTWATPVFSNALMLLMDRMNFIPGESSIWTFKPYEINQGSSNYWLYGEDARSYYHFAYIPNAPYRSISKSNQCAGFDKRDVRTWCIP
;
A
#
# COMPACT_ATOMS: atom_id res chain seq x y z
N MET A 1 -42.60 -21.14 -22.99
CA MET A 1 -41.73 -19.95 -22.96
C MET A 1 -40.47 -20.32 -22.20
N PHE A 2 -39.31 -19.98 -22.77
CA PHE A 2 -38.00 -20.60 -22.56
C PHE A 2 -37.49 -20.54 -21.11
N GLY A 3 -37.33 -21.71 -20.49
CA GLY A 3 -36.45 -21.89 -19.34
C GLY A 3 -35.03 -22.12 -19.83
N ALA A 4 -34.20 -21.08 -19.81
CA ALA A 4 -32.76 -21.25 -20.02
C ALA A 4 -32.20 -22.04 -18.83
N CYS A 5 -32.04 -23.35 -19.02
CA CYS A 5 -31.24 -24.18 -18.14
C CYS A 5 -29.84 -23.58 -18.13
N LEU A 6 -29.47 -22.93 -17.04
CA LEU A 6 -28.15 -22.33 -16.83
C LEU A 6 -27.18 -23.48 -16.58
N VAL A 7 -26.87 -24.23 -17.64
CA VAL A 7 -25.82 -25.24 -17.66
C VAL A 7 -24.52 -24.48 -17.54
N ILE A 8 -24.07 -24.26 -16.31
CA ILE A 8 -22.72 -23.77 -16.04
C ILE A 8 -21.79 -24.87 -16.53
N HIS A 9 -21.33 -24.74 -17.78
CA HIS A 9 -20.41 -25.68 -18.43
C HIS A 9 -19.25 -26.01 -17.49
N PRO A 10 -18.74 -27.25 -17.47
CA PRO A 10 -17.61 -27.63 -16.61
C PRO A 10 -16.37 -26.73 -16.84
N LEU A 11 -16.24 -26.15 -18.03
CA LEU A 11 -15.23 -25.15 -18.37
C LEU A 11 -15.43 -23.81 -17.64
N SER A 12 -16.67 -23.33 -17.50
CA SER A 12 -16.95 -22.06 -16.80
C SER A 12 -16.80 -22.18 -15.28
N LYS A 13 -17.10 -23.35 -14.70
CA LYS A 13 -16.79 -23.62 -13.28
C LYS A 13 -15.28 -23.60 -13.01
N ARG A 14 -14.48 -24.24 -13.88
CA ARG A 14 -13.01 -24.25 -13.76
C ARG A 14 -12.42 -22.85 -13.92
N LEU A 15 -12.94 -22.06 -14.86
CA LEU A 15 -12.54 -20.67 -15.04
C LEU A 15 -12.86 -19.81 -13.81
N ALA A 16 -14.07 -19.94 -13.25
CA ALA A 16 -14.47 -19.20 -12.06
C ALA A 16 -13.56 -19.52 -10.86
N VAL A 17 -13.21 -20.79 -10.66
CA VAL A 17 -12.27 -21.21 -9.60
C VAL A 17 -10.88 -20.63 -9.86
N ALA A 18 -10.36 -20.68 -11.09
CA ALA A 18 -9.07 -20.09 -11.42
C ALA A 18 -9.03 -18.59 -11.16
N VAL A 19 -10.08 -17.85 -11.53
CA VAL A 19 -10.22 -16.42 -11.24
C VAL A 19 -10.23 -16.15 -9.74
N ALA A 20 -10.99 -16.93 -8.97
CA ALA A 20 -11.05 -16.78 -7.52
C ALA A 20 -9.69 -17.02 -6.85
N VAL A 21 -8.95 -18.05 -7.29
CA VAL A 21 -7.60 -18.34 -6.79
C VAL A 21 -6.63 -17.22 -7.13
N VAL A 22 -6.64 -16.72 -8.38
CA VAL A 22 -5.80 -15.58 -8.78
C VAL A 22 -6.12 -14.34 -7.96
N ALA A 23 -7.40 -14.02 -7.77
CA ALA A 23 -7.82 -12.90 -6.94
C ALA A 23 -7.34 -13.04 -5.49
N MET A 24 -7.43 -14.25 -4.92
CA MET A 24 -6.96 -14.54 -3.56
C MET A 24 -5.43 -14.40 -3.44
N VAL A 25 -4.67 -14.85 -4.44
CA VAL A 25 -3.21 -14.70 -4.46
C VAL A 25 -2.85 -13.21 -4.57
N LEU A 26 -3.55 -12.45 -5.41
CA LEU A 26 -3.29 -11.01 -5.56
C LEU A 26 -3.58 -10.20 -4.29
N THR A 27 -4.61 -10.57 -3.53
CA THR A 27 -4.91 -9.91 -2.24
C THR A 27 -3.91 -10.25 -1.15
N TRP A 28 -3.31 -11.44 -1.19
CA TRP A 28 -2.23 -11.82 -0.26
C TRP A 28 -0.85 -11.27 -0.65
N ALA A 29 -0.57 -11.20 -1.95
CA ALA A 29 0.75 -10.78 -2.45
C ALA A 29 0.95 -9.25 -2.42
N THR A 30 -0.13 -8.47 -2.31
CA THR A 30 -0.07 -7.01 -2.38
C THR A 30 -0.73 -6.35 -1.15
N PRO A 31 -0.21 -5.20 -0.67
CA PRO A 31 -0.83 -4.41 0.40
C PRO A 31 -2.12 -3.70 -0.01
N VAL A 32 -2.74 -4.03 -1.16
CA VAL A 32 -3.90 -3.29 -1.68
C VAL A 32 -5.06 -3.25 -0.69
N PHE A 33 -5.34 -4.37 -0.03
CA PHE A 33 -6.43 -4.45 0.92
C PHE A 33 -6.14 -3.63 2.18
N SER A 34 -4.94 -3.75 2.75
CA SER A 34 -4.54 -2.98 3.93
C SER A 34 -4.48 -1.49 3.64
N ASN A 35 -3.99 -1.10 2.46
CA ASN A 35 -3.94 0.30 2.05
C ASN A 35 -5.35 0.86 1.77
N ALA A 36 -6.24 0.09 1.15
CA ALA A 36 -7.64 0.50 0.98
C ALA A 36 -8.32 0.72 2.34
N LEU A 37 -8.14 -0.20 3.29
CA LEU A 37 -8.69 -0.07 4.63
C LEU A 37 -8.10 1.14 5.37
N MET A 38 -6.79 1.33 5.30
CA MET A 38 -6.09 2.49 5.89
C MET A 38 -6.67 3.83 5.38
N LEU A 39 -6.91 3.95 4.08
CA LEU A 39 -7.50 5.14 3.45
C LEU A 39 -8.97 5.37 3.85
N LEU A 40 -9.72 4.30 4.14
CA LEU A 40 -11.11 4.39 4.58
C LEU A 40 -11.26 4.78 6.05
N MET A 41 -10.31 4.37 6.90
CA MET A 41 -10.42 4.52 8.36
C MET A 41 -10.09 5.93 8.87
N ASP A 42 -9.20 6.66 8.22
CA ASP A 42 -8.75 7.98 8.68
C ASP A 42 -8.49 8.90 7.47
N ARG A 43 -9.05 10.11 7.48
CA ARG A 43 -8.89 11.08 6.39
C ARG A 43 -7.48 11.67 6.31
N MET A 44 -6.69 11.53 7.37
CA MET A 44 -5.28 11.93 7.37
C MET A 44 -4.39 10.91 6.63
N ASN A 45 -4.90 9.71 6.35
CA ASN A 45 -4.17 8.73 5.56
C ASN A 45 -4.18 9.09 4.08
N PHE A 46 -3.01 8.96 3.47
CA PHE A 46 -2.81 9.07 2.02
C PHE A 46 -1.67 8.13 1.60
N ILE A 47 -1.54 7.90 0.29
CA ILE A 47 -0.42 7.16 -0.29
C ILE A 47 0.56 8.17 -0.90
N PRO A 48 1.89 8.04 -0.68
CA PRO A 48 2.88 8.86 -1.36
C PRO A 48 2.73 8.80 -2.89
N GLY A 49 2.88 9.94 -3.57
CA GLY A 49 2.64 10.07 -5.01
C GLY A 49 3.59 9.27 -5.90
N GLU A 50 4.80 8.95 -5.41
CA GLU A 50 5.76 8.08 -6.09
C GLU A 50 5.45 6.59 -5.90
N SER A 51 4.53 6.26 -4.98
CA SER A 51 4.09 4.91 -4.68
C SER A 51 2.66 4.65 -5.18
N SER A 52 2.08 3.53 -4.76
CA SER A 52 0.71 3.17 -5.12
C SER A 52 0.04 2.37 -4.01
N ILE A 53 -1.29 2.28 -4.08
CA ILE A 53 -2.09 1.41 -3.20
C ILE A 53 -1.61 -0.06 -3.24
N TRP A 54 -0.96 -0.49 -4.32
CA TRP A 54 -0.46 -1.86 -4.51
C TRP A 54 0.94 -2.09 -3.96
N THR A 55 1.70 -1.05 -3.63
CA THR A 55 3.14 -1.17 -3.34
C THR A 55 3.55 -0.53 -2.03
N PHE A 56 2.82 0.47 -1.57
CA PHE A 56 3.13 1.18 -0.33
C PHE A 56 2.95 0.26 0.88
N LYS A 57 3.94 0.26 1.77
CA LYS A 57 3.96 -0.54 2.99
C LYS A 57 4.29 0.37 4.18
N PRO A 58 3.28 0.82 4.95
CA PRO A 58 3.50 1.39 6.26
C PRO A 58 4.24 0.40 7.15
N TYR A 59 5.21 0.86 7.93
CA TYR A 59 5.89 0.04 8.95
C TYR A 59 5.97 0.70 10.32
N GLU A 60 5.56 1.96 10.44
CA GLU A 60 5.37 2.64 11.72
C GLU A 60 4.07 3.43 11.66
N ILE A 61 3.22 3.26 12.68
CA ILE A 61 1.89 3.87 12.77
C ILE A 61 1.86 4.75 14.02
N ASN A 62 1.24 5.92 13.90
CA ASN A 62 1.03 6.81 15.03
C ASN A 62 0.22 6.11 16.12
N GLN A 63 0.76 6.06 17.34
CA GLN A 63 0.11 5.43 18.51
C GLN A 63 -0.81 6.40 19.28
N GLY A 64 -1.00 7.62 18.75
CA GLY A 64 -1.90 8.61 19.33
C GLY A 64 -3.37 8.36 19.01
N SER A 65 -4.18 9.42 19.05
CA SER A 65 -5.62 9.38 18.78
C SER A 65 -6.01 9.14 17.30
N SER A 66 -5.05 9.14 16.39
CA SER A 66 -5.24 8.94 14.94
C SER A 66 -4.31 7.85 14.43
N ASN A 67 -4.77 7.06 13.46
CA ASN A 67 -4.07 5.87 12.96
C ASN A 67 -3.44 6.11 11.59
N TYR A 68 -2.72 7.23 11.44
CA TYR A 68 -1.96 7.50 10.23
C TYR A 68 -0.56 6.88 10.29
N TRP A 69 0.01 6.59 9.13
CA TRP A 69 1.38 6.09 9.03
C TRP A 69 2.40 7.20 9.33
N LEU A 70 3.46 6.87 10.08
CA LEU A 70 4.60 7.75 10.35
C LEU A 70 5.73 7.47 9.38
N TYR A 71 6.02 6.19 9.17
CA TYR A 71 7.02 5.73 8.22
C TYR A 71 6.47 4.61 7.34
N GLY A 72 6.85 4.67 6.07
CA GLY A 72 6.49 3.66 5.07
C GLY A 72 7.58 3.47 4.02
N GLU A 73 7.42 2.45 3.19
CA GLU A 73 8.35 2.15 2.10
C GLU A 73 7.64 1.53 0.90
N ASP A 74 8.29 1.56 -0.24
CA ASP A 74 8.00 0.69 -1.37
C ASP A 74 9.28 0.04 -1.89
N ALA A 75 9.30 -0.43 -3.13
CA ALA A 75 10.50 -1.06 -3.71
C ALA A 75 11.68 -0.09 -3.89
N ARG A 76 11.44 1.22 -4.02
CA ARG A 76 12.44 2.22 -4.43
C ARG A 76 12.76 3.23 -3.35
N SER A 77 11.80 3.57 -2.49
CA SER A 77 11.93 4.70 -1.57
C SER A 77 11.45 4.38 -0.16
N TYR A 78 11.99 5.12 0.80
CA TYR A 78 11.43 5.29 2.14
C TYR A 78 10.65 6.61 2.20
N TYR A 79 9.60 6.65 3.02
CA TYR A 79 8.72 7.79 3.20
C TYR A 79 8.53 8.09 4.70
N HIS A 80 8.47 9.37 5.05
CA HIS A 80 8.19 9.87 6.40
C HIS A 80 7.13 10.97 6.34
N PHE A 81 6.08 10.85 7.15
CA PHE A 81 4.99 11.83 7.23
C PHE A 81 5.49 13.18 7.73
N ALA A 82 5.26 14.28 7.01
CA ALA A 82 5.91 15.56 7.26
C ALA A 82 5.02 16.65 7.89
N TYR A 83 3.76 16.37 8.25
CA TYR A 83 2.85 17.30 8.95
C TYR A 83 2.66 18.68 8.28
N ILE A 84 3.04 18.82 7.00
CA ILE A 84 2.98 20.06 6.25
C ILE A 84 1.94 19.91 5.13
N PRO A 85 0.89 20.76 5.05
CA PRO A 85 -0.20 20.59 4.09
C PRO A 85 0.23 20.47 2.61
N ASN A 86 1.24 21.24 2.20
CA ASN A 86 1.70 21.29 0.79
C ASN A 86 2.91 20.38 0.50
N ALA A 87 3.44 19.71 1.52
CA ALA A 87 4.55 18.77 1.42
C ALA A 87 4.33 17.68 2.48
N PRO A 88 3.31 16.82 2.29
CA PRO A 88 2.78 16.01 3.38
C PRO A 88 3.70 14.87 3.82
N TYR A 89 4.78 14.62 3.09
CA TYR A 89 5.81 13.65 3.45
C TYR A 89 7.19 14.04 2.89
N ARG A 90 8.24 13.48 3.48
CA ARG A 90 9.60 13.42 2.91
C ARG A 90 9.81 12.04 2.29
N SER A 91 10.55 11.98 1.19
CA SER A 91 10.96 10.73 0.55
C SER A 91 12.49 10.67 0.40
N ILE A 92 13.03 9.45 0.37
CA ILE A 92 14.44 9.19 0.04
C ILE A 92 14.58 7.86 -0.67
N SER A 93 15.48 7.78 -1.65
CA SER A 93 15.80 6.52 -2.33
C SER A 93 16.39 5.50 -1.37
N LYS A 94 16.05 4.22 -1.56
CA LYS A 94 16.71 3.10 -0.87
C LYS A 94 18.17 2.97 -1.27
N SER A 95 18.51 3.38 -2.49
CA SER A 95 19.88 3.46 -2.98
C SER A 95 20.44 4.87 -2.72
N ASN A 96 20.54 5.25 -1.45
CA ASN A 96 21.14 6.52 -1.04
C ASN A 96 22.56 6.34 -0.46
N GLN A 97 23.28 7.44 -0.31
CA GLN A 97 24.63 7.47 0.28
C GLN A 97 24.68 8.33 1.55
N CYS A 98 23.55 8.49 2.26
CA CYS A 98 23.55 9.29 3.47
C CYS A 98 24.35 8.59 4.57
N ALA A 99 25.35 9.28 5.13
CA ALA A 99 26.13 8.75 6.24
C ALA A 99 25.23 8.52 7.47
N GLY A 100 25.31 7.33 8.07
CA GLY A 100 24.50 6.99 9.25
C GLY A 100 23.00 6.84 8.96
N PHE A 101 22.62 6.56 7.72
CA PHE A 101 21.22 6.36 7.32
C PHE A 101 20.51 5.34 8.23
N ASP A 102 19.37 5.77 8.80
CA ASP A 102 18.39 4.92 9.46
C ASP A 102 17.00 5.21 8.87
N LYS A 103 16.34 4.16 8.37
CA LYS A 103 14.98 4.29 7.82
C LYS A 103 13.97 4.77 8.86
N ARG A 104 14.20 4.55 10.15
CA ARG A 104 13.31 4.95 11.26
C ARG A 104 13.65 6.32 11.86
N ASP A 105 14.67 7.01 11.34
CA ASP A 105 15.02 8.35 11.79
C ASP A 105 15.20 9.28 10.60
N VAL A 106 14.16 10.04 10.26
CA VAL A 106 14.16 11.01 9.16
C VAL A 106 15.25 12.09 9.28
N ARG A 107 15.81 12.31 10.48
CA ARG A 107 16.92 13.27 10.67
C ARG A 107 18.23 12.78 10.06
N THR A 108 18.35 11.47 9.87
CA THR A 108 19.50 10.85 9.18
C THR A 108 19.37 10.89 7.65
N TRP A 109 18.20 11.31 7.13
CA TRP A 109 17.95 11.37 5.70
C TRP A 109 18.51 12.68 5.15
N CYS A 110 19.60 12.57 4.39
CA CYS A 110 20.19 13.70 3.69
C CYS A 110 19.22 14.32 2.68
N ILE A 111 19.38 15.60 2.41
CA ILE A 111 18.57 16.33 1.42
C ILE A 111 18.99 15.79 0.04
N PRO A 112 18.03 15.45 -0.85
CA PRO A 112 18.32 15.06 -2.22
C PRO A 112 19.16 16.10 -2.99
#